data_AF-A0A1G7B3A3-F1
#
_entry.id   AF-A0A1G7B3A3-F1
#
_cell.length_a   1.000
_cell.length_b   1.000
_cell.length_c   1.000
_cell.angle_alpha   90.00
_cell.angle_beta   90.00
_cell.angle_gamma   90.00
#
_symmetry.space_group_name_H-M   'P 1'
#
loop_
_entity.id
_entity.type
_entity.pdbx_description
1 polymer ?
#
loop_
_entity_poly.entity_id
_entity_poly.type
_entity_poly.pdbx_seq_one_letter_code
_entity_poly.pdbx_strand_id
1 'polypeptide(L)'
;MGAMTAQVTGSTLTETQRRHNAQTFAETWRGRGYEKGDTQQFWGNLLRSVMGMPEVQTVTGVRYEEGTSRRGYIDAIIPDAKTLIEQKSIGVNLDHAEMRQGQMVTPFEQAMNYA
;
A
#
# COMPACT_ATOMS: atom_id res chain seq x y z
N MET A 1 25.59 37.53 1.71
CA MET A 1 24.31 36.82 1.92
C MET A 1 24.16 35.78 0.82
N GLY A 2 24.68 34.58 1.05
CA GLY A 2 24.59 33.47 0.09
C GLY A 2 23.31 32.69 0.36
N ALA A 3 22.46 32.54 -0.65
CA ALA A 3 21.26 31.73 -0.57
C ALA A 3 21.68 30.26 -0.38
N MET A 4 21.35 29.68 0.78
CA MET A 4 21.35 28.24 0.97
C MET A 4 20.17 27.68 0.19
N THR A 5 20.43 27.12 -0.99
CA THR A 5 19.50 26.23 -1.67
C THR A 5 19.49 24.91 -0.88
N ALA A 6 18.44 24.70 -0.10
CA ALA A 6 18.15 23.40 0.49
C ALA A 6 17.97 22.39 -0.65
N GLN A 7 18.93 21.48 -0.80
CA GLN A 7 18.75 20.30 -1.64
C GLN A 7 17.68 19.43 -1.00
N VAL A 8 16.50 19.38 -1.62
CA VAL A 8 15.50 18.35 -1.33
C VAL A 8 16.03 17.04 -1.91
N THR A 9 16.83 16.31 -1.12
CA THR A 9 17.38 14.99 -1.46
C THR A 9 16.30 13.92 -1.34
N GLY A 10 15.38 13.88 -2.31
CA GLY A 10 14.69 12.63 -2.64
C GLY A 10 15.60 11.81 -3.54
N SER A 11 16.41 10.90 -3.01
CA SER A 11 17.26 10.05 -3.87
C SER A 11 16.38 9.14 -4.71
N THR A 12 16.26 9.41 -6.01
CA THR A 12 15.54 8.52 -6.92
C THR A 12 16.30 7.19 -7.01
N LEU A 13 15.63 6.08 -6.67
CA LEU A 13 16.22 4.74 -6.78
C LEU A 13 16.59 4.45 -8.24
N THR A 14 17.80 3.95 -8.49
CA THR A 14 18.16 3.45 -9.82
C THR A 14 17.35 2.20 -10.15
N GLU A 15 17.18 1.89 -11.44
CA GLU A 15 16.47 0.68 -11.85
C GLU A 15 17.12 -0.60 -11.30
N THR A 16 18.45 -0.66 -11.25
CA THR A 16 19.20 -1.76 -10.61
C THR A 16 18.86 -1.87 -9.13
N GLN A 17 18.83 -0.75 -8.40
CA GLN A 17 18.49 -0.74 -6.98
C GLN A 17 17.03 -1.18 -6.76
N ARG A 18 16.10 -0.70 -7.59
CA ARG A 18 14.69 -1.10 -7.52
C ARG A 18 14.52 -2.60 -7.75
N ARG A 19 15.21 -3.18 -8.74
CA ARG A 19 15.16 -4.63 -9.00
C ARG A 19 15.69 -5.44 -7.83
N HIS A 20 16.84 -5.04 -7.29
CA HIS A 20 17.41 -5.70 -6.12
C HIS A 20 16.45 -5.61 -4.92
N ASN A 21 15.94 -4.41 -4.63
CA ASN A 21 15.01 -4.21 -3.52
C ASN A 21 13.69 -4.99 -3.71
N ALA A 22 13.19 -5.11 -4.96
CA ALA A 22 12.02 -5.91 -5.28
C ALA A 22 12.25 -7.42 -5.03
N GLN A 23 13.43 -7.93 -5.35
CA GLN A 23 13.81 -9.32 -5.06
C GLN A 23 13.83 -9.56 -3.53
N THR A 24 14.54 -8.71 -2.79
CA THR A 24 14.60 -8.78 -1.33
C THR A 24 13.22 -8.64 -0.67
N PHE A 25 12.38 -7.75 -1.19
CA PHE A 25 11.00 -7.59 -0.75
C PHE A 25 10.19 -8.88 -0.95
N ALA A 26 10.22 -9.45 -2.15
CA ALA A 26 9.50 -10.69 -2.46
C ALA A 26 9.97 -11.87 -1.59
N GLU A 27 11.28 -11.98 -1.34
CA GLU A 27 11.84 -12.99 -0.44
C GLU A 27 11.40 -12.82 1.00
N THR A 28 11.38 -11.57 1.49
CA THR A 28 10.95 -11.23 2.85
C THR A 28 9.49 -11.60 3.07
N TRP A 29 8.62 -11.32 2.12
CA TRP A 29 7.17 -11.52 2.23
C TRP A 29 6.70 -12.90 1.77
N ARG A 30 7.60 -13.75 1.24
CA ARG A 30 7.25 -15.10 0.80
C ARG A 30 6.65 -15.91 1.96
N GLY A 31 5.41 -16.38 1.75
CA GLY A 31 4.67 -17.16 2.74
C GLY A 31 4.15 -16.37 3.93
N ARG A 32 4.28 -15.03 3.93
CA ARG A 32 3.65 -14.12 4.90
C ARG A 32 2.36 -13.55 4.29
N GLY A 33 1.48 -13.00 5.12
CA GLY A 33 0.20 -12.46 4.64
C GLY A 33 -0.90 -12.50 5.69
N TYR A 34 -0.59 -12.07 6.91
CA TYR A 34 -1.60 -11.85 7.94
C TYR A 34 -2.26 -10.48 7.70
N GLU A 35 -3.52 -10.51 7.24
CA GLU A 35 -4.20 -9.37 6.61
C GLU A 35 -4.23 -8.08 7.41
N LYS A 36 -4.19 -8.12 8.75
CA LYS A 36 -4.21 -6.88 9.57
C LYS A 36 -2.86 -6.55 10.20
N GLY A 37 -2.12 -7.56 10.67
CA GLY A 37 -0.85 -7.31 11.34
C GLY A 37 0.27 -6.89 10.39
N ASP A 38 0.18 -7.29 9.12
CA ASP A 38 1.23 -7.04 8.15
C ASP A 38 1.02 -5.77 7.31
N THR A 39 -0.19 -5.21 7.24
CA THR A 39 -0.58 -4.15 6.28
C THR A 39 0.36 -2.96 6.26
N GLN A 40 0.58 -2.32 7.41
CA GLN A 40 1.39 -1.11 7.48
C GLN A 40 2.85 -1.39 7.09
N GLN A 41 3.39 -2.53 7.54
CA GLN A 41 4.76 -2.92 7.21
C GLN A 41 4.90 -3.30 5.74
N PHE A 42 3.92 -4.01 5.17
CA PHE A 42 3.93 -4.44 3.77
C PHE A 42 3.95 -3.23 2.83
N TRP A 43 2.95 -2.35 2.94
CA TRP A 43 2.83 -1.18 2.07
C TRP A 43 3.94 -0.17 2.33
N GLY A 44 4.30 0.10 3.59
CA GLY A 44 5.40 0.99 3.94
C GLY A 44 6.73 0.53 3.33
N ASN A 45 7.06 -0.76 3.42
CA ASN A 45 8.29 -1.30 2.85
C ASN A 45 8.26 -1.33 1.32
N LEU A 46 7.12 -1.69 0.70
CA LEU A 46 7.00 -1.68 -0.76
C LEU A 46 7.21 -0.26 -1.32
N LEU A 47 6.50 0.72 -0.76
CA LEU A 47 6.52 2.09 -1.23
C LEU A 47 7.90 2.72 -1.03
N ARG A 48 8.52 2.51 0.14
CA ARG A 48 9.84 3.06 0.45
C ARG A 48 10.95 2.38 -0.36
N SER A 49 11.04 1.06 -0.25
CA SER A 49 12.20 0.32 -0.73
C SER A 49 12.11 -0.02 -2.22
N VAL A 50 10.91 -0.18 -2.79
CA VAL A 50 10.75 -0.57 -4.20
C VAL A 50 10.26 0.59 -5.06
N MET A 51 9.31 1.37 -4.57
CA MET A 51 8.75 2.51 -5.32
C MET A 51 9.51 3.82 -5.10
N GLY A 52 10.44 3.87 -4.13
CA GLY A 52 11.27 5.04 -3.86
C GLY A 52 10.53 6.21 -3.23
N MET A 53 9.36 5.95 -2.63
CA MET A 53 8.59 6.95 -1.90
C MET A 53 9.33 7.32 -0.60
N PRO A 54 9.55 8.62 -0.30
CA PRO A 54 10.23 9.04 0.92
C PRO A 54 9.56 8.52 2.19
N GLU A 55 10.36 8.24 3.22
CA GLU A 55 9.87 7.69 4.48
C GLU A 55 8.75 8.53 5.10
N VAL A 56 8.91 9.86 5.12
CA VAL A 56 7.86 10.78 5.60
C VAL A 56 6.53 10.56 4.88
N GLN A 57 6.55 10.39 3.56
CA GLN A 57 5.32 10.15 2.80
C GLN A 57 4.73 8.76 3.09
N THR A 58 5.57 7.73 3.27
CA THR A 58 5.09 6.38 3.60
C THR A 58 4.54 6.26 5.02
N VAL A 59 5.09 7.01 5.98
CA VAL A 59 4.72 6.95 7.40
C VAL A 59 3.52 7.84 7.69
N THR A 60 3.49 9.07 7.15
CA THR A 60 2.43 10.05 7.47
C THR A 60 1.47 10.33 6.32
N GLY A 61 1.83 9.98 5.09
CA GLY A 61 1.01 10.23 3.90
C GLY A 61 0.08 9.07 3.53
N VAL A 62 0.45 7.83 3.86
CA VAL A 62 -0.40 6.65 3.66
C VAL A 62 -1.39 6.54 4.82
N ARG A 63 -2.68 6.42 4.50
CA ARG A 63 -3.75 6.23 5.49
C ARG A 63 -4.18 4.78 5.49
N TYR A 64 -4.22 4.16 6.66
CA TYR A 64 -4.58 2.75 6.84
C TYR A 64 -5.90 2.64 7.61
N GLU A 65 -6.69 1.61 7.28
CA GLU A 65 -7.98 1.34 7.93
C GLU A 65 -8.89 2.59 8.00
N GLU A 66 -8.97 3.33 6.89
CA GLU A 66 -9.77 4.56 6.80
C GLU A 66 -11.26 4.19 6.69
N GLY A 67 -12.08 4.68 7.62
CA GLY A 67 -13.53 4.44 7.61
C GLY A 67 -14.25 5.13 6.44
N THR A 68 -15.26 4.45 5.90
CA THR A 68 -16.11 4.96 4.81
C THR A 68 -17.49 5.35 5.31
N SER A 69 -18.17 6.25 4.59
CA SER A 69 -19.57 6.63 4.86
C SER A 69 -20.54 5.46 4.76
N ARG A 70 -20.15 4.38 4.07
CA ARG A 70 -20.93 3.15 3.86
C ARG A 70 -20.61 2.05 4.88
N ARG A 71 -20.11 2.36 6.08
CA ARG A 71 -19.84 1.37 7.16
C ARG A 71 -18.84 0.26 6.76
N GLY A 72 -17.84 0.60 5.94
CA GLY A 72 -16.67 -0.24 5.64
C GLY A 72 -15.36 0.49 5.93
N TYR A 73 -14.23 -0.20 5.77
CA TYR A 73 -12.89 0.36 5.92
C TYR A 73 -12.08 0.10 4.66
N ILE A 74 -11.28 1.09 4.27
CA ILE A 74 -10.29 0.96 3.21
C ILE A 74 -8.98 0.54 3.86
N ASP A 75 -8.36 -0.55 3.40
CA ASP A 75 -7.15 -1.09 4.03
C ASP A 75 -5.95 -0.14 3.91
N ALA A 76 -5.76 0.45 2.72
CA ALA A 76 -4.78 1.53 2.53
C ALA A 76 -5.20 2.54 1.46
N ILE A 77 -4.90 3.81 1.71
CA ILE A 77 -5.02 4.92 0.74
C ILE A 77 -3.63 5.54 0.59
N ILE A 78 -3.18 5.65 -0.66
CA ILE A 78 -1.92 6.31 -1.04
C ILE A 78 -2.30 7.54 -1.88
N PRO A 79 -2.48 8.72 -1.25
CA PRO A 79 -2.98 9.92 -1.93
C PRO A 79 -2.10 10.38 -3.09
N ASP A 80 -0.77 10.37 -2.90
CA ASP A 80 0.19 10.82 -3.91
C ASP A 80 0.15 9.96 -5.18
N ALA A 81 -0.16 8.67 -5.02
CA ALA A 81 -0.35 7.73 -6.12
C ALA A 81 -1.81 7.65 -6.61
N LYS A 82 -2.74 8.42 -6.01
CA LYS A 82 -4.19 8.36 -6.27
C LYS A 82 -4.74 6.93 -6.24
N THR A 83 -4.26 6.15 -5.28
CA THR A 83 -4.50 4.70 -5.22
C THR A 83 -5.23 4.34 -3.93
N LEU A 84 -6.25 3.51 -4.08
CA LEU A 84 -6.98 2.84 -3.00
C LEU A 84 -6.67 1.34 -3.07
N ILE A 85 -6.55 0.71 -1.89
CA ILE A 85 -6.20 -0.70 -1.77
C ILE A 85 -7.22 -1.39 -0.85
N GLU A 86 -7.85 -2.43 -1.37
CA GLU A 86 -8.45 -3.52 -0.57
C GLU A 86 -7.44 -4.68 -0.57
N GLN A 87 -7.01 -5.10 0.61
CA GLN A 87 -6.04 -6.15 0.83
C GLN A 87 -6.76 -7.44 1.25
N LYS A 88 -6.18 -8.60 0.95
CA LYS A 88 -6.64 -9.89 1.47
C LYS A 88 -5.45 -10.70 1.98
N SER A 89 -5.70 -11.59 2.95
CA SER A 89 -4.72 -12.58 3.40
C SER A 89 -4.25 -13.50 2.28
N ILE A 90 -3.06 -14.08 2.46
CA ILE A 90 -2.54 -15.10 1.54
C ILE A 90 -3.51 -16.28 1.41
N GLY A 91 -3.69 -16.78 0.18
CA GLY A 91 -4.57 -17.92 -0.12
C GLY A 91 -6.04 -17.54 -0.35
N VAL A 92 -6.44 -16.29 -0.13
CA VAL A 92 -7.76 -15.80 -0.52
C VAL A 92 -7.84 -15.67 -2.05
N ASN A 93 -8.94 -16.16 -2.62
CA ASN A 93 -9.22 -15.98 -4.05
C ASN A 93 -9.85 -14.61 -4.29
N LEU A 94 -9.14 -13.74 -5.03
CA LEU A 94 -9.57 -12.37 -5.32
C LEU A 94 -10.75 -12.28 -6.31
N ASP A 95 -11.04 -13.36 -7.03
CA ASP A 95 -12.15 -13.43 -7.98
C ASP A 95 -13.40 -14.08 -7.38
N HIS A 96 -13.32 -14.51 -6.12
CA HIS A 96 -14.45 -15.12 -5.42
C HIS A 96 -15.21 -14.07 -4.60
N ALA A 97 -16.52 -14.00 -4.81
CA ALA A 97 -17.36 -13.09 -4.07
C ALA A 97 -17.53 -13.54 -2.62
N GLU A 98 -17.53 -12.57 -1.70
CA GLU A 98 -17.80 -12.77 -0.28
C GLU A 98 -18.97 -11.89 0.16
N MET A 99 -19.69 -12.35 1.18
CA MET A 99 -20.78 -11.56 1.76
C MET A 99 -20.21 -10.33 2.48
N ARG A 100 -20.64 -9.14 2.07
CA ARG A 100 -20.33 -7.84 2.67
C ARG A 100 -21.59 -6.98 2.70
N GLN A 101 -21.97 -6.51 3.88
CA GLN A 101 -23.12 -5.60 4.06
C GLN A 101 -24.43 -6.09 3.39
N GLY A 102 -24.63 -7.41 3.30
CA GLY A 102 -25.82 -8.02 2.68
C GLY A 102 -25.73 -8.23 1.17
N GLN A 103 -24.58 -7.98 0.55
CA GLN A 103 -24.33 -8.24 -0.87
C GLN A 103 -23.12 -9.16 -1.05
N MET A 104 -23.15 -9.99 -2.08
CA MET A 104 -21.98 -10.76 -2.52
C MET A 104 -21.14 -9.87 -3.43
N VAL A 105 -19.91 -9.60 -3.02
CA VAL A 105 -18.96 -8.78 -3.80
C VAL A 105 -17.58 -9.41 -3.78
N THR A 106 -16.89 -9.38 -4.91
CA THR A 106 -15.46 -9.69 -4.98
C THR A 106 -14.65 -8.60 -4.25
N PRO A 107 -13.42 -8.89 -3.80
CA PRO A 107 -12.49 -7.86 -3.30
C PRO A 107 -12.33 -6.66 -4.23
N PHE A 108 -12.30 -6.87 -5.55
CA PHE A 108 -12.22 -5.76 -6.51
C PHE A 108 -13.48 -4.90 -6.50
N GLU A 109 -14.67 -5.52 -6.54
CA GLU A 109 -15.94 -4.79 -6.45
C GLU A 109 -16.09 -4.06 -5.11
N GLN A 110 -15.59 -4.65 -4.01
CA GLN A 110 -15.55 -3.99 -2.71
C GLN A 110 -14.72 -2.70 -2.76
N ALA A 111 -13.53 -2.74 -3.37
CA ALA A 111 -12.70 -1.54 -3.56
C ALA A 111 -13.41 -0.48 -4.43
N MET A 112 -14.07 -0.90 -5.51
CA MET A 112 -14.85 -0.01 -6.37
C MET A 112 -16.02 0.65 -5.65
N ASN A 113 -16.63 -0.03 -4.69
CA ASN A 113 -17.72 0.52 -3.88
C ASN A 113 -17.27 1.62 -2.89
N TYR A 114 -15.96 1.84 -2.72
CA TYR A 114 -15.42 2.94 -1.92
C TYR A 114 -15.10 4.21 -2.72
N ALA A 115 -14.85 4.08 -4.02
CA ALA A 115 -14.52 5.19 -4.93
C ALA A 115 -15.77 6.02 -5.30
#